data_AF-A0AAC8QEI1-F1
#
_entry.id   AF-A0AAC8QEI1-F1
#
_cell.length_a   1.000
_cell.length_b   1.000
_cell.length_c   1.000
_cell.angle_alpha   90.00
_cell.angle_beta   90.00
_cell.angle_gamma   90.00
#
_symmetry.space_group_name_H-M   'P 1'
#
loop_
_entity.id
_entity.type
_entity.pdbx_description
1 polymer ?
#
loop_
_entity_poly.entity_id
_entity_poly.type
_entity_poly.pdbx_seq_one_letter_code
_entity_poly.pdbx_strand_id
1 'polypeptide(L)'
;MLIRYSEWKKPTDGAYAFQLRAVGSGQAGGFSPALPGAGLRRDIREVAREVLTEGEAERFERQVHRWQGPEDVVGDAGEKPYAGQQLTFEESPWGDALTMDELDAVLRGHVRVMRSPSGQTDYVLRDHHMLDVALYHYRTTGELPRALFHADRHSDWCKDSFLEARVPPQAATWWKLFEGLKRPEGSAPVLTEEDIFFTTAKAEPTAKMTGRDVGFSTLVPWFVDTSALHWRQVLERPGVVQADWVSLDLDYFQPAPQLRLSGGLLRDVRFHGMMARARVRVFVLSPQFTNGGDKVDPWEVQGSLHSSLRLLNLLRQLPGNVRRVP
;
A
#
# COMPACT_ATOMS: atom_id res chain seq x y z
N MET A 1 -1.74 12.75 38.11
CA MET A 1 -1.82 13.83 37.10
C MET A 1 -2.40 13.22 35.83
N LEU A 2 -3.68 13.47 35.55
CA LEU A 2 -4.32 13.04 34.29
C LEU A 2 -3.90 14.02 33.20
N ILE A 3 -2.97 13.61 32.33
CA ILE A 3 -2.67 14.33 31.09
C ILE A 3 -3.96 14.36 30.27
N ARG A 4 -4.41 15.55 29.86
CA ARG A 4 -5.62 15.68 29.04
C ARG A 4 -5.31 15.14 27.65
N TYR A 5 -6.22 14.36 27.07
CA TYR A 5 -6.07 13.77 25.74
C TYR A 5 -5.82 14.82 24.63
N SER A 6 -6.27 16.06 24.82
CA SER A 6 -5.97 17.21 23.96
C SER A 6 -4.49 17.64 23.94
N GLU A 7 -3.67 17.14 24.86
CA GLU A 7 -2.22 17.40 24.94
C GLU A 7 -1.38 16.30 24.28
N TRP A 8 -2.01 15.21 23.81
CA TRP A 8 -1.33 14.19 23.01
C TRP A 8 -1.10 14.73 21.60
N LYS A 9 0.14 15.09 21.30
CA LYS A 9 0.57 15.38 19.93
C LYS A 9 0.40 14.09 19.12
N LYS A 10 -0.49 14.09 18.12
CA LYS A 10 -0.59 12.95 17.21
C LYS A 10 0.78 12.72 16.58
N PRO A 11 1.29 11.47 16.52
CA PRO A 11 2.58 11.22 15.89
C PRO A 11 2.66 11.76 14.44
N THR A 12 1.52 11.80 13.74
CA THR A 12 1.31 12.33 12.38
C THR A 12 1.32 13.86 12.27
N ASP A 13 1.32 14.56 13.40
CA ASP A 13 1.50 16.02 13.51
C ASP A 13 2.88 16.36 14.12
N GLY A 14 3.75 15.36 14.27
CA GLY A 14 5.08 15.46 14.86
C GLY A 14 6.11 14.60 14.14
N ALA A 15 6.54 13.51 14.77
CA ALA A 15 7.63 12.67 14.29
C ALA A 15 7.39 12.08 12.88
N TYR A 16 6.12 11.88 12.52
CA TYR A 16 5.69 11.35 11.21
C TYR A 16 4.93 12.40 10.37
N ALA A 17 5.01 13.68 10.72
CA ALA A 17 4.57 14.74 9.81
C ALA A 17 5.68 14.93 8.77
N PHE A 18 5.44 14.65 7.49
CA PHE A 18 6.44 14.80 6.42
C PHE A 18 5.96 15.83 5.42
N GLN A 19 6.66 16.96 5.31
CA GLN A 19 6.23 18.07 4.44
C GLN A 19 6.77 17.89 3.01
N LEU A 20 5.88 17.85 2.02
CA LEU A 20 6.25 17.81 0.60
C LEU A 20 6.72 19.19 0.10
N ARG A 21 7.71 19.19 -0.79
CA ARG A 21 8.10 20.33 -1.61
C ARG A 21 7.08 20.58 -2.71
N ALA A 22 6.91 21.85 -3.09
CA ALA A 22 6.06 22.23 -4.21
C ALA A 22 6.65 21.81 -5.55
N VAL A 23 5.79 21.51 -6.52
CA VAL A 23 6.18 21.33 -7.92
C VAL A 23 6.44 22.70 -8.55
N GLY A 24 7.63 22.87 -9.13
CA GLY A 24 7.98 24.07 -9.88
C GLY A 24 9.48 24.38 -9.86
N SER A 25 10.07 24.58 -11.03
CA SER A 25 11.49 24.92 -11.20
C SER A 25 11.87 26.35 -10.80
N GLY A 26 10.88 27.19 -10.45
CA GLY A 26 11.06 28.62 -10.15
C GLY A 26 10.75 29.04 -8.71
N GLN A 27 10.30 28.14 -7.84
CA GLN A 27 10.10 28.43 -6.42
C GLN A 27 11.33 28.00 -5.62
N ALA A 28 11.80 28.84 -4.71
CA ALA A 28 12.90 28.48 -3.82
C ALA A 28 12.54 27.20 -3.04
N GLY A 29 13.26 26.12 -3.31
CA GLY A 29 13.04 24.81 -2.67
C GLY A 29 12.04 23.89 -3.37
N GLY A 30 11.46 24.27 -4.52
CA GLY A 30 10.61 23.39 -5.34
C GLY A 30 11.39 22.32 -6.10
N PHE A 31 10.69 21.31 -6.63
CA PHE A 31 11.28 20.27 -7.48
C PHE A 31 10.55 20.18 -8.83
N SER A 32 11.20 19.57 -9.82
CA SER A 32 10.59 19.30 -11.13
C SER A 32 10.31 17.80 -11.27
N PRO A 33 9.05 17.41 -11.52
CA PRO A 33 8.73 16.03 -11.85
C PRO A 33 9.51 15.56 -13.07
N ALA A 34 10.01 14.35 -13.02
CA ALA A 34 10.76 13.75 -14.10
C ALA A 34 10.63 12.24 -14.05
N LEU A 35 10.21 11.67 -15.18
CA LEU A 35 10.20 10.24 -15.39
C LEU A 35 11.63 9.74 -15.54
N PRO A 36 12.03 8.71 -14.77
CA PRO A 36 13.32 8.07 -14.97
C PRO A 36 13.32 7.27 -16.28
N GLY A 37 14.49 7.10 -16.88
CA GLY A 37 14.65 6.23 -18.05
C GLY A 37 14.35 4.77 -17.70
N ALA A 38 13.92 3.98 -18.69
CA ALA A 38 13.64 2.56 -18.49
C ALA A 38 14.87 1.81 -17.93
N GLY A 39 14.65 0.94 -16.95
CA GLY A 39 15.70 0.20 -16.25
C GLY A 39 16.47 1.02 -15.21
N LEU A 40 16.22 2.33 -15.06
CA LEU A 40 16.82 3.10 -13.99
C LEU A 40 16.18 2.74 -12.65
N ARG A 41 17.04 2.46 -11.68
CA ARG A 41 16.68 2.16 -10.29
C ARG A 41 16.86 3.39 -9.42
N ARG A 42 15.92 3.63 -8.50
CA ARG A 42 15.97 4.73 -7.53
C ARG A 42 15.63 4.23 -6.13
N ASP A 43 16.54 4.47 -5.19
CA ASP A 43 16.30 4.22 -3.78
C ASP A 43 15.28 5.24 -3.24
N ILE A 44 14.30 4.79 -2.46
CA ILE A 44 13.28 5.67 -1.90
C ILE A 44 13.85 6.80 -1.04
N ARG A 45 15.02 6.62 -0.42
CA ARG A 45 15.67 7.67 0.38
C ARG A 45 16.17 8.81 -0.50
N GLU A 46 16.67 8.50 -1.70
CA GLU A 46 17.05 9.53 -2.68
C GLU A 46 15.83 10.31 -3.13
N VAL A 47 14.73 9.61 -3.42
CA VAL A 47 13.45 10.21 -3.79
C VAL A 47 12.93 11.11 -2.68
N ALA A 48 12.98 10.67 -1.42
CA ALA A 48 12.58 11.44 -0.25
C ALA A 48 13.36 12.75 -0.14
N ARG A 49 14.68 12.75 -0.37
CA ARG A 49 15.50 13.98 -0.39
C ARG A 49 15.10 14.95 -1.51
N GLU A 50 14.62 14.44 -2.64
CA GLU A 50 14.19 15.26 -3.77
C GLU A 50 12.80 15.88 -3.55
N VAL A 51 11.88 15.21 -2.84
CA VAL A 51 10.48 15.67 -2.71
C VAL A 51 10.05 16.14 -1.34
N LEU A 52 10.79 15.88 -0.27
CA LEU A 52 10.50 16.36 1.09
C LEU A 52 11.31 17.61 1.40
N THR A 53 10.76 18.53 2.19
CA THR A 53 11.46 19.76 2.58
C THR A 53 12.71 19.46 3.41
N GLU A 54 13.57 20.46 3.62
CA GLU A 54 14.82 20.30 4.38
C GLU A 54 14.56 19.75 5.79
N GLY A 55 15.37 18.78 6.24
CA GLY A 55 15.21 18.12 7.55
C GLY A 55 14.17 17.00 7.60
N GLU A 56 13.23 16.98 6.65
CA GLU A 56 12.15 16.00 6.57
C GLU A 56 12.64 14.67 5.99
N ALA A 57 13.53 14.71 5.01
CA ALA A 57 14.10 13.52 4.40
C ALA A 57 14.95 12.73 5.41
N GLU A 58 15.78 13.40 6.22
CA GLU A 58 16.55 12.73 7.28
C GLU A 58 15.63 12.18 8.37
N ARG A 59 14.50 12.83 8.64
CA ARG A 59 13.49 12.30 9.56
C ARG A 59 12.81 11.08 8.97
N PHE A 60 12.42 11.13 7.70
CA PHE A 60 11.84 9.99 6.98
C PHE A 60 12.78 8.79 7.04
N GLU A 61 14.07 8.96 6.72
CA GLU A 61 15.07 7.89 6.78
C GLU A 61 15.25 7.27 8.17
N ARG A 62 15.03 8.04 9.25
CA ARG A 62 15.09 7.52 10.63
C ARG A 62 13.81 6.82 11.06
N GLN A 63 12.66 7.26 10.56
CA GLN A 63 11.34 6.93 11.09
C GLN A 63 10.53 5.98 10.19
N VAL A 64 10.91 5.82 8.93
CA VAL A 64 10.19 5.00 7.97
C VAL A 64 11.15 3.93 7.45
N HIS A 65 10.82 2.67 7.72
CA HIS A 65 11.62 1.54 7.27
C HIS A 65 10.79 0.50 6.54
N ARG A 66 11.44 -0.13 5.55
CA ARG A 66 10.98 -1.37 4.95
C ARG A 66 10.77 -2.44 6.01
N TRP A 67 9.68 -3.18 5.92
CA TRP A 67 9.46 -4.32 6.80
C TRP A 67 10.51 -5.41 6.52
N GLN A 68 11.09 -5.97 7.58
CA GLN A 68 12.04 -7.08 7.48
C GLN A 68 11.29 -8.41 7.61
N GLY A 69 11.46 -9.27 6.62
CA GLY A 69 10.65 -10.49 6.46
C GLY A 69 11.46 -11.75 6.19
N PRO A 70 10.82 -12.93 6.22
CA PRO A 70 11.42 -14.21 5.81
C PRO A 70 12.09 -14.16 4.43
N GLU A 71 11.65 -13.28 3.54
CA GLU A 71 12.09 -13.11 2.15
C GLU A 71 13.43 -12.42 2.07
N ASP A 72 13.86 -11.78 3.15
CA ASP A 72 15.22 -11.27 3.23
C ASP A 72 16.22 -12.41 3.40
N VAL A 73 15.76 -13.60 3.80
CA VAL A 73 16.57 -14.81 3.96
C VAL A 73 16.87 -15.44 2.59
N VAL A 74 18.13 -15.80 2.37
CA VAL A 74 18.64 -16.46 1.16
C VAL A 74 19.49 -17.67 1.56
N GLY A 75 19.33 -18.76 0.81
CA GLY A 75 20.08 -20.00 0.98
C GLY A 75 19.77 -20.75 2.28
N ASP A 76 20.33 -21.96 2.40
CA ASP A 76 20.10 -22.84 3.55
C ASP A 76 20.81 -22.35 4.82
N ALA A 77 21.83 -21.50 4.66
CA ALA A 77 22.59 -20.91 5.75
C ALA A 77 21.87 -19.73 6.45
N GLY A 78 20.72 -19.29 5.93
CA GLY A 78 19.90 -18.26 6.56
C GLY A 78 20.43 -16.83 6.41
N GLU A 79 21.23 -16.56 5.37
CA GLU A 79 21.82 -15.23 5.11
C GLU A 79 20.73 -14.19 4.86
N LYS A 80 20.89 -12.96 5.35
CA LYS A 80 19.89 -11.89 5.17
C LYS A 80 20.42 -10.67 4.39
N PRO A 81 20.85 -10.81 3.13
CA PRO A 81 21.51 -9.71 2.39
C PRO A 81 20.64 -8.47 2.20
N TYR A 82 19.31 -8.64 2.23
CA TYR A 82 18.35 -7.55 2.04
C TYR A 82 17.91 -6.87 3.34
N ALA A 83 18.24 -7.44 4.51
CA ALA A 83 17.85 -6.86 5.79
C ALA A 83 18.40 -5.43 5.95
N GLY A 84 17.52 -4.51 6.36
CA GLY A 84 17.88 -3.09 6.53
C GLY A 84 17.97 -2.27 5.25
N GLN A 85 17.78 -2.87 4.07
CA GLN A 85 17.63 -2.12 2.82
C GLN A 85 16.23 -1.51 2.73
N GLN A 86 16.12 -0.33 2.11
CA GLN A 86 14.84 0.30 1.76
C GLN A 86 14.40 -0.12 0.35
N LEU A 87 13.16 0.21 -0.02
CA LEU A 87 12.65 -0.12 -1.35
C LEU A 87 13.40 0.62 -2.47
N THR A 88 13.62 -0.11 -3.56
CA THR A 88 14.21 0.43 -4.80
C THR A 88 13.20 0.36 -5.93
N PHE A 89 12.86 1.50 -6.53
CA PHE A 89 11.89 1.60 -7.61
C PHE A 89 12.57 1.46 -8.97
N GLU A 90 12.01 0.64 -9.85
CA GLU A 90 12.52 0.37 -11.20
C GLU A 90 11.42 0.58 -12.26
N GLU A 91 11.64 1.53 -13.18
CA GLU A 91 10.77 1.76 -14.33
C GLU A 91 10.93 0.62 -15.33
N SER A 92 9.83 -0.06 -15.61
CA SER A 92 9.75 -1.24 -16.46
C SER A 92 8.79 -0.97 -17.62
N PRO A 93 9.06 -1.52 -18.82
CA PRO A 93 8.14 -1.37 -19.93
C PRO A 93 6.77 -1.97 -19.56
N TRP A 94 5.71 -1.39 -20.11
CA TRP A 94 4.39 -1.99 -19.96
C TRP A 94 4.36 -3.37 -20.62
N GLY A 95 4.06 -4.39 -19.83
CA GLY A 95 3.87 -5.77 -20.30
C GLY A 95 2.57 -6.37 -19.76
N ASP A 96 1.96 -7.24 -20.55
CA ASP A 96 0.69 -7.91 -20.20
C ASP A 96 0.84 -8.94 -19.08
N ALA A 97 2.06 -9.42 -18.85
CA ALA A 97 2.37 -10.40 -17.82
C ALA A 97 3.76 -10.14 -17.24
N LEU A 98 3.90 -10.44 -15.95
CA LEU A 98 5.16 -10.52 -15.24
C LEU A 98 5.66 -11.97 -15.24
N THR A 99 6.98 -12.13 -15.12
CA THR A 99 7.66 -13.42 -14.99
C THR A 99 8.00 -13.75 -13.54
N MET A 100 8.51 -14.97 -13.31
CA MET A 100 8.97 -15.42 -12.00
C MET A 100 10.20 -14.65 -11.50
N ASP A 101 11.12 -14.27 -12.40
CA ASP A 101 12.31 -13.50 -12.03
C ASP A 101 11.92 -12.10 -11.56
N GLU A 102 10.91 -11.51 -12.20
CA GLU A 102 10.36 -10.23 -11.79
C GLU A 102 9.65 -10.32 -10.44
N LEU A 103 8.93 -11.42 -10.19
CA LEU A 103 8.30 -11.69 -8.91
C LEU A 103 9.33 -11.84 -7.79
N ASP A 104 10.40 -12.62 -8.00
CA ASP A 104 11.47 -12.78 -7.01
C ASP A 104 12.14 -11.44 -6.70
N ALA A 105 12.46 -10.63 -7.73
CA ALA A 105 13.01 -9.30 -7.52
C ALA A 105 12.09 -8.42 -6.64
N VAL A 106 10.77 -8.49 -6.86
CA VAL A 106 9.80 -7.78 -6.01
C VAL A 106 9.88 -8.26 -4.55
N LEU A 107 9.94 -9.56 -4.33
CA LEU A 107 10.09 -10.15 -3.00
C LEU A 107 11.43 -9.80 -2.33
N ARG A 108 12.45 -9.38 -3.09
CA ARG A 108 13.71 -8.85 -2.54
C ARG A 108 13.71 -7.34 -2.29
N GLY A 109 12.58 -6.65 -2.50
CA GLY A 109 12.43 -5.23 -2.20
C GLY A 109 12.58 -4.28 -3.41
N HIS A 110 12.49 -4.81 -4.63
CA HIS A 110 12.40 -4.01 -5.84
C HIS A 110 10.94 -3.70 -6.20
N VAL A 111 10.56 -2.42 -6.24
CA VAL A 111 9.23 -2.02 -6.72
C VAL A 111 9.27 -1.93 -8.24
N ARG A 112 8.44 -2.72 -8.93
CA ARG A 112 8.27 -2.57 -10.38
C ARG A 112 7.24 -1.50 -10.67
N VAL A 113 7.63 -0.50 -11.45
CA VAL A 113 6.76 0.58 -11.91
C VAL A 113 6.51 0.39 -13.41
N MET A 114 5.26 0.23 -13.81
CA MET A 114 4.88 0.05 -15.21
C MET A 114 3.84 1.08 -15.59
N ARG A 115 4.10 1.84 -16.65
CA ARG A 115 3.22 2.93 -17.09
C ARG A 115 2.58 2.57 -18.40
N SER A 116 1.25 2.50 -18.39
CA SER A 116 0.48 2.24 -19.59
C SER A 116 0.55 3.46 -20.54
N PRO A 117 0.35 3.25 -21.85
CA PRO A 117 0.19 4.36 -22.80
C PRO A 117 -0.99 5.29 -22.47
N SER A 118 -1.96 4.82 -21.68
CA SER A 118 -3.12 5.60 -21.25
C SER A 118 -2.85 6.52 -20.07
N GLY A 119 -1.65 6.49 -19.48
CA GLY A 119 -1.28 7.27 -18.31
C GLY A 119 -1.50 6.58 -16.96
N GLN A 120 -2.19 5.42 -16.94
CA GLN A 120 -2.28 4.58 -15.73
C GLN A 120 -0.92 4.01 -15.35
N THR A 121 -0.61 3.98 -14.06
CA THR A 121 0.63 3.41 -13.50
C THR A 121 0.34 2.23 -12.58
N ASP A 122 1.00 1.11 -12.82
CA ASP A 122 1.03 -0.06 -11.94
C ASP A 122 2.28 -0.03 -11.07
N TYR A 123 2.10 -0.21 -9.78
CA TYR A 123 3.16 -0.52 -8.83
C TYR A 123 2.99 -1.96 -8.35
N VAL A 124 4.04 -2.76 -8.47
CA VAL A 124 4.09 -4.11 -7.91
C VAL A 124 5.21 -4.13 -6.88
N LEU A 125 4.86 -4.44 -5.65
CA LEU A 125 5.76 -4.41 -4.51
C LEU A 125 5.43 -5.52 -3.51
N ARG A 126 6.39 -5.85 -2.65
CA ARG A 126 6.13 -6.60 -1.42
C ARG A 126 5.72 -5.65 -0.30
N ASP A 127 4.83 -6.11 0.56
CA ASP A 127 4.33 -5.40 1.75
C ASP A 127 3.70 -4.01 1.45
N HIS A 128 2.81 -3.52 2.31
CA HIS A 128 2.16 -2.21 2.09
C HIS A 128 3.09 -1.03 2.40
N HIS A 129 3.88 -0.62 1.41
CA HIS A 129 4.72 0.58 1.46
C HIS A 129 4.09 1.76 0.70
N MET A 130 2.84 2.08 1.06
CA MET A 130 2.04 3.09 0.35
C MET A 130 2.63 4.50 0.43
N LEU A 131 3.32 4.83 1.53
CA LEU A 131 3.98 6.13 1.66
C LEU A 131 5.13 6.24 0.63
N ASP A 132 5.91 5.18 0.47
CA ASP A 132 7.01 5.12 -0.49
C ASP A 132 6.50 5.26 -1.93
N VAL A 133 5.39 4.58 -2.25
CA VAL A 133 4.71 4.68 -3.56
C VAL A 133 4.24 6.11 -3.82
N ALA A 134 3.66 6.78 -2.80
CA ALA A 134 3.19 8.15 -2.92
C ALA A 134 4.34 9.12 -3.21
N LEU A 135 5.46 9.01 -2.49
CA LEU A 135 6.64 9.85 -2.70
C LEU A 135 7.23 9.64 -4.10
N TYR A 136 7.35 8.38 -4.55
CA TYR A 136 7.86 8.08 -5.87
C TYR A 136 6.92 8.55 -6.99
N HIS A 137 5.61 8.32 -6.85
CA HIS A 137 4.63 8.81 -7.81
C HIS A 137 4.68 10.33 -7.89
N TYR A 138 4.63 11.02 -6.76
CA TYR A 138 4.71 12.48 -6.70
C TYR A 138 6.02 13.00 -7.30
N ARG A 139 7.15 12.33 -7.06
CA ARG A 139 8.42 12.70 -7.70
C ARG A 139 8.35 12.60 -9.22
N THR A 140 7.64 11.62 -9.74
CA THR A 140 7.65 11.34 -11.19
C THR A 140 6.61 12.13 -11.96
N THR A 141 5.46 12.44 -11.33
CA THR A 141 4.31 13.07 -12.00
C THR A 141 3.94 14.44 -11.41
N GLY A 142 4.32 14.72 -10.17
CA GLY A 142 3.80 15.86 -9.40
C GLY A 142 2.37 15.66 -8.89
N GLU A 143 1.78 14.47 -9.09
CA GLU A 143 0.41 14.16 -8.68
C GLU A 143 0.37 13.47 -7.32
N LEU A 144 -0.70 13.72 -6.57
CA LEU A 144 -1.01 13.10 -5.27
C LEU A 144 -2.39 12.45 -5.35
N PRO A 145 -2.65 11.38 -4.57
CA PRO A 145 -3.98 10.79 -4.52
C PRO A 145 -5.01 11.78 -3.98
N ARG A 146 -6.27 11.57 -4.42
CA ARG A 146 -7.44 12.23 -3.85
C ARG A 146 -8.32 11.27 -3.07
N ALA A 147 -8.38 10.02 -3.50
CA ALA A 147 -9.05 8.95 -2.77
C ALA A 147 -8.43 7.60 -3.10
N LEU A 148 -8.39 6.72 -2.10
CA LEU A 148 -7.74 5.42 -2.19
C LEU A 148 -8.77 4.31 -1.87
N PHE A 149 -8.98 3.41 -2.81
CA PHE A 149 -9.65 2.15 -2.52
C PHE A 149 -8.61 1.14 -2.06
N HIS A 150 -8.78 0.56 -0.87
CA HIS A 150 -7.83 -0.38 -0.31
C HIS A 150 -8.51 -1.70 0.05
N ALA A 151 -8.03 -2.76 -0.59
CA ALA A 151 -8.55 -4.10 -0.47
C ALA A 151 -7.47 -5.01 0.12
N ASP A 152 -7.67 -5.36 1.39
CA ASP A 152 -6.75 -6.16 2.21
C ASP A 152 -7.58 -6.85 3.30
N ARG A 153 -7.12 -8.01 3.78
CA ARG A 153 -7.63 -8.68 4.98
C ARG A 153 -7.16 -8.05 6.28
N HIS A 154 -6.04 -7.35 6.24
CA HIS A 154 -5.50 -6.63 7.37
C HIS A 154 -6.06 -5.21 7.35
N SER A 155 -6.16 -4.62 8.53
CA SER A 155 -6.47 -3.20 8.64
C SER A 155 -5.23 -2.33 8.42
N ASP A 156 -4.06 -2.97 8.32
CA ASP A 156 -2.74 -2.36 8.42
C ASP A 156 -2.70 -1.28 9.50
N TRP A 157 -3.28 -1.64 10.64
CA TRP A 157 -3.39 -0.81 11.82
C TRP A 157 -2.98 -1.57 13.08
N CYS A 158 -1.68 -1.76 13.25
CA CYS A 158 -1.14 -2.20 14.52
C CYS A 158 -0.93 -1.00 15.46
N LYS A 159 -1.98 -0.66 16.19
CA LYS A 159 -2.01 0.48 17.12
C LYS A 159 -0.91 0.44 18.18
N ASP A 160 -0.64 -0.73 18.76
CA ASP A 160 0.41 -0.89 19.75
C ASP A 160 1.79 -0.68 19.11
N SER A 161 2.00 -1.16 17.88
CA SER A 161 3.23 -0.84 17.14
C SER A 161 3.33 0.63 16.73
N PHE A 162 2.22 1.31 16.43
CA PHE A 162 2.26 2.73 16.06
C PHE A 162 2.49 3.68 17.24
N LEU A 163 1.92 3.36 18.40
CA LEU A 163 1.96 4.21 19.59
C LEU A 163 3.07 3.83 20.57
N GLU A 164 3.46 2.56 20.64
CA GLU A 164 4.42 2.06 21.62
C GLU A 164 5.78 1.69 21.01
N ALA A 165 5.84 1.35 19.70
CA ALA A 165 7.13 1.13 19.07
C ALA A 165 7.84 2.46 18.80
N ARG A 166 9.17 2.48 19.03
CA ARG A 166 10.01 3.65 18.72
C ARG A 166 9.99 3.99 17.23
N VAL A 167 9.82 2.99 16.38
CA VAL A 167 9.66 3.13 14.94
C VAL A 167 8.64 2.09 14.44
N PRO A 168 7.48 2.49 13.92
CA PRO A 168 6.44 1.57 13.49
C PRO A 168 6.76 0.93 12.13
N PRO A 169 6.40 -0.35 11.93
CA PRO A 169 6.56 -1.00 10.65
C PRO A 169 5.57 -0.41 9.64
N GLN A 170 6.07 0.16 8.53
CA GLN A 170 5.23 0.82 7.53
C GLN A 170 4.11 -0.10 7.02
N ALA A 171 4.43 -1.36 6.72
CA ALA A 171 3.48 -2.36 6.23
C ALA A 171 2.22 -2.49 7.10
N ALA A 172 2.33 -2.33 8.43
CA ALA A 172 1.21 -2.49 9.35
C ALA A 172 0.68 -1.17 9.93
N THR A 173 1.14 -0.02 9.41
CA THR A 173 0.71 1.32 9.87
C THR A 173 0.66 2.35 8.74
N TRP A 174 0.66 1.93 7.48
CA TRP A 174 0.94 2.81 6.33
C TRP A 174 -0.09 3.94 6.21
N TRP A 175 -1.36 3.70 6.52
CA TRP A 175 -2.42 4.69 6.30
C TRP A 175 -2.30 5.86 7.27
N LYS A 176 -1.88 5.63 8.52
CA LYS A 176 -1.55 6.73 9.44
C LYS A 176 -0.27 7.44 9.03
N LEU A 177 0.73 6.73 8.54
CA LEU A 177 1.91 7.37 7.96
C LEU A 177 1.54 8.25 6.75
N PHE A 178 0.52 7.84 5.99
CA PHE A 178 -0.04 8.62 4.87
C PHE A 178 -0.74 9.90 5.34
N GLU A 179 -1.52 9.85 6.44
CA GLU A 179 -2.09 11.05 7.09
C GLU A 179 -0.98 12.03 7.57
N GLY A 180 0.19 11.48 7.90
CA GLY A 180 1.40 12.22 8.23
C GLY A 180 2.06 12.93 7.05
N LEU A 181 1.87 12.45 5.81
CA LEU A 181 2.37 13.13 4.61
C LEU A 181 1.54 14.39 4.36
N LYS A 182 2.20 15.56 4.29
CA LYS A 182 1.54 16.87 4.17
C LYS A 182 1.72 17.46 2.78
N ARG A 183 0.63 18.03 2.24
CA ARG A 183 0.61 18.70 0.94
C ARG A 183 1.53 19.92 0.95
N PRO A 184 2.16 20.29 -0.19
CA PRO A 184 3.05 21.45 -0.26
C PRO A 184 2.39 22.77 0.12
N GLU A 185 1.11 22.90 -0.24
CA GLU A 185 0.28 24.06 0.04
C GLU A 185 -0.28 23.95 1.48
N GLY A 186 0.54 24.32 2.45
CA GLY A 186 0.18 24.29 3.87
C GLY A 186 0.59 22.99 4.58
N SER A 187 -0.15 22.62 5.63
CA SER A 187 0.14 21.42 6.45
C SER A 187 -1.02 20.43 6.48
N ALA A 188 -1.90 20.50 5.47
CA ALA A 188 -2.99 19.55 5.32
C ALA A 188 -2.46 18.16 4.94
N PRO A 189 -3.02 17.07 5.50
CA PRO A 189 -2.71 15.71 5.05
C PRO A 189 -2.93 15.52 3.55
N VAL A 190 -2.15 14.64 2.93
CA VAL A 190 -2.39 14.22 1.54
C VAL A 190 -3.70 13.44 1.44
N LEU A 191 -3.89 12.47 2.34
CA LEU A 191 -5.16 11.78 2.53
C LEU A 191 -5.50 11.80 4.02
N THR A 192 -6.79 11.93 4.34
CA THR A 192 -7.33 11.60 5.65
C THR A 192 -7.96 10.21 5.64
N GLU A 193 -8.40 9.76 6.81
CA GLU A 193 -9.07 8.47 6.95
C GLU A 193 -10.34 8.36 6.11
N GLU A 194 -11.05 9.48 5.91
CA GLU A 194 -12.27 9.58 5.11
C GLU A 194 -12.02 9.45 3.60
N ASP A 195 -10.79 9.70 3.14
CA ASP A 195 -10.40 9.57 1.74
C ASP A 195 -10.03 8.11 1.37
N ILE A 196 -10.02 7.20 2.36
CA ILE A 196 -9.60 5.81 2.19
C ILE A 196 -10.79 4.87 2.40
N PHE A 197 -11.08 4.05 1.39
CA PHE A 197 -12.17 3.09 1.39
C PHE A 197 -11.66 1.68 1.64
N PHE A 198 -11.68 1.28 2.91
CA PHE A 198 -11.35 -0.08 3.34
C PHE A 198 -12.47 -1.06 2.99
N THR A 199 -12.10 -2.23 2.47
CA THR A 199 -13.07 -3.30 2.13
C THR A 199 -13.43 -4.24 3.29
N THR A 200 -12.72 -4.12 4.41
CA THR A 200 -12.88 -4.93 5.62
C THR A 200 -13.69 -4.21 6.69
N ALA A 201 -14.55 -4.96 7.38
CA ALA A 201 -15.30 -4.44 8.52
C ALA A 201 -14.41 -4.26 9.74
N LYS A 202 -14.83 -3.35 10.61
CA LYS A 202 -14.40 -3.32 12.01
C LYS A 202 -15.01 -4.51 12.75
N ALA A 203 -14.18 -5.36 13.34
CA ALA A 203 -14.64 -6.41 14.23
C ALA A 203 -15.27 -5.80 15.49
N GLU A 204 -16.32 -6.45 15.98
CA GLU A 204 -16.95 -6.10 17.25
C GLU A 204 -15.94 -6.26 18.41
N PRO A 205 -15.85 -5.29 19.34
CA PRO A 205 -14.95 -5.39 20.48
C PRO A 205 -15.26 -6.64 21.33
N THR A 206 -14.24 -7.46 21.60
CA THR A 206 -14.36 -8.60 22.52
C THR A 206 -13.45 -8.42 23.74
N ALA A 207 -13.77 -9.06 24.86
CA ALA A 207 -12.96 -9.00 26.09
C ALA A 207 -11.53 -9.57 25.92
N LYS A 208 -11.25 -10.29 24.82
CA LYS A 208 -9.91 -10.82 24.49
C LYS A 208 -9.06 -9.83 23.65
N MET A 209 -9.68 -8.78 23.13
CA MET A 209 -8.99 -7.73 22.38
C MET A 209 -8.32 -6.79 23.38
N THR A 210 -7.00 -6.88 23.49
CA THR A 210 -6.19 -6.07 24.41
C THR A 210 -5.72 -4.77 23.77
N GLY A 211 -5.54 -3.75 24.60
CA GLY A 211 -5.00 -2.41 24.27
C GLY A 211 -5.98 -1.29 24.64
N ARG A 212 -5.49 -0.05 24.80
CA ARG A 212 -6.31 1.08 25.32
C ARG A 212 -7.07 1.79 24.21
N ASP A 213 -8.38 2.02 24.35
CA ASP A 213 -9.08 2.95 23.46
C ASP A 213 -8.45 4.35 23.61
N VAL A 214 -7.83 4.82 22.54
CA VAL A 214 -7.20 6.14 22.47
C VAL A 214 -7.70 6.86 21.22
N GLY A 215 -8.97 6.64 20.87
CA GLY A 215 -9.82 7.65 20.23
C GLY A 215 -9.40 8.25 18.88
N PHE A 216 -8.53 7.60 18.09
CA PHE A 216 -7.98 8.24 16.88
C PHE A 216 -8.34 7.61 15.53
N SER A 217 -9.20 6.59 15.51
CA SER A 217 -9.73 6.06 14.25
C SER A 217 -11.17 5.60 14.43
N THR A 218 -12.07 6.20 13.65
CA THR A 218 -13.50 5.89 13.66
C THR A 218 -13.89 4.92 12.54
N LEU A 219 -13.01 4.71 11.55
CA LEU A 219 -13.27 3.94 10.33
C LEU A 219 -12.28 2.79 10.10
N VAL A 220 -11.06 2.83 10.65
CA VAL A 220 -10.09 1.73 10.50
C VAL A 220 -10.29 0.66 11.59
N PRO A 221 -10.47 -0.62 11.21
CA PRO A 221 -10.62 -1.70 12.16
C PRO A 221 -9.40 -1.81 13.09
N TRP A 222 -9.61 -1.74 14.40
CA TRP A 222 -8.58 -2.19 15.36
C TRP A 222 -8.31 -3.68 15.15
N PHE A 223 -9.38 -4.45 15.00
CA PHE A 223 -9.36 -5.84 14.58
C PHE A 223 -10.28 -5.96 13.38
N VAL A 224 -9.83 -6.65 12.33
CA VAL A 224 -10.66 -6.91 11.15
C VAL A 224 -11.56 -8.11 11.41
N ASP A 225 -12.83 -7.99 11.04
CA ASP A 225 -13.69 -9.16 10.88
C ASP A 225 -13.43 -9.78 9.50
N THR A 226 -12.58 -10.80 9.48
CA THR A 226 -12.22 -11.54 8.24
C THR A 226 -13.40 -12.32 7.68
N SER A 227 -14.46 -12.55 8.46
CA SER A 227 -15.71 -13.17 7.99
C SER A 227 -16.67 -12.16 7.35
N ALA A 228 -16.47 -10.86 7.59
CA ALA A 228 -17.32 -9.77 7.13
C ALA A 228 -16.61 -8.87 6.10
N LEU A 229 -16.20 -9.46 4.98
CA LEU A 229 -15.78 -8.69 3.81
C LEU A 229 -16.99 -7.95 3.23
N HIS A 230 -16.97 -6.62 3.26
CA HIS A 230 -18.11 -5.79 2.87
C HIS A 230 -17.90 -5.06 1.53
N TRP A 231 -17.02 -5.56 0.66
CA TRP A 231 -16.72 -4.88 -0.61
C TRP A 231 -17.96 -4.42 -1.38
N ARG A 232 -19.05 -5.19 -1.35
CA ARG A 232 -20.29 -4.83 -2.05
C ARG A 232 -20.91 -3.56 -1.48
N GLN A 233 -21.00 -3.47 -0.15
CA GLN A 233 -21.51 -2.29 0.55
C GLN A 233 -20.54 -1.12 0.39
N VAL A 234 -19.23 -1.37 0.41
CA VAL A 234 -18.21 -0.35 0.18
C VAL A 234 -18.35 0.23 -1.23
N LEU A 235 -18.50 -0.58 -2.27
CA LEU A 235 -18.74 -0.14 -3.65
C LEU A 235 -20.07 0.62 -3.83
N GLU A 236 -20.99 0.56 -2.87
CA GLU A 236 -22.24 1.33 -2.85
C GLU A 236 -22.07 2.70 -2.16
N ARG A 237 -20.99 2.92 -1.41
CA ARG A 237 -20.73 4.21 -0.75
C ARG A 237 -20.42 5.28 -1.82
N PRO A 238 -20.97 6.50 -1.67
CA PRO A 238 -20.66 7.61 -2.56
C PRO A 238 -19.14 7.88 -2.61
N GLY A 239 -18.60 8.17 -3.79
CA GLY A 239 -17.19 8.52 -3.96
C GLY A 239 -16.25 7.33 -4.19
N VAL A 240 -16.64 6.11 -3.83
CA VAL A 240 -15.75 4.93 -3.89
C VAL A 240 -15.30 4.61 -5.30
N VAL A 241 -16.23 4.52 -6.24
CA VAL A 241 -15.93 4.18 -7.64
C VAL A 241 -15.19 5.31 -8.38
N GLN A 242 -15.00 6.46 -7.72
CA GLN A 242 -14.22 7.59 -8.20
C GLN A 242 -12.81 7.63 -7.59
N ALA A 243 -12.44 6.67 -6.72
CA ALA A 243 -11.09 6.55 -6.19
C ALA A 243 -10.08 6.51 -7.35
N ASP A 244 -9.10 7.42 -7.30
CA ASP A 244 -8.08 7.53 -8.34
C ASP A 244 -6.87 6.64 -8.07
N TRP A 245 -6.78 6.10 -6.86
CA TRP A 245 -5.81 5.10 -6.48
C TRP A 245 -6.51 3.83 -6.00
N VAL A 246 -5.97 2.67 -6.40
CA VAL A 246 -6.42 1.36 -5.95
C VAL A 246 -5.23 0.60 -5.39
N SER A 247 -5.34 0.08 -4.17
CA SER A 247 -4.35 -0.80 -3.53
C SER A 247 -4.99 -2.15 -3.22
N LEU A 248 -4.35 -3.23 -3.67
CA LEU A 248 -4.78 -4.61 -3.48
C LEU A 248 -3.66 -5.40 -2.81
N ASP A 249 -3.88 -5.87 -1.58
CA ASP A 249 -3.13 -7.00 -1.04
C ASP A 249 -3.52 -8.26 -1.81
N LEU A 250 -2.58 -9.15 -2.09
CA LEU A 250 -2.86 -10.41 -2.74
C LEU A 250 -2.96 -11.60 -1.78
N ASP A 251 -2.62 -11.45 -0.49
CA ASP A 251 -2.69 -12.55 0.48
C ASP A 251 -4.09 -13.12 0.69
N TYR A 252 -5.14 -12.30 0.56
CA TYR A 252 -6.52 -12.71 0.83
C TYR A 252 -7.38 -12.84 -0.42
N PHE A 253 -6.88 -12.40 -1.57
CA PHE A 253 -7.59 -12.45 -2.84
C PHE A 253 -7.44 -13.82 -3.51
N GLN A 254 -7.69 -14.88 -2.74
CA GLN A 254 -7.67 -16.23 -3.28
C GLN A 254 -8.59 -16.33 -4.50
N PRO A 255 -8.11 -16.90 -5.63
CA PRO A 255 -8.89 -16.97 -6.85
C PRO A 255 -10.23 -17.70 -6.67
N ALA A 256 -10.31 -18.72 -5.82
CA ALA A 256 -11.52 -19.55 -5.74
C ALA A 256 -12.75 -18.80 -5.19
N PRO A 257 -12.72 -18.09 -4.04
CA PRO A 257 -13.85 -17.27 -3.61
C PRO A 257 -14.13 -16.06 -4.50
N GLN A 258 -13.09 -15.42 -5.04
CA GLN A 258 -13.22 -14.22 -5.87
C GLN A 258 -13.74 -14.49 -7.29
N LEU A 259 -13.48 -15.69 -7.83
CA LEU A 259 -13.86 -16.09 -9.19
C LEU A 259 -15.12 -17.00 -9.25
N ARG A 260 -15.62 -17.50 -8.12
CA ARG A 260 -16.87 -18.31 -8.05
C ARG A 260 -18.13 -17.51 -8.42
N LEU A 261 -19.22 -18.25 -8.66
CA LEU A 261 -20.35 -17.88 -9.53
C LEU A 261 -21.19 -16.65 -9.17
N SER A 262 -21.10 -16.07 -7.96
CA SER A 262 -21.97 -14.93 -7.59
C SER A 262 -21.39 -14.08 -6.45
N GLY A 263 -20.66 -13.00 -6.75
CA GLY A 263 -20.50 -11.88 -5.80
C GLY A 263 -19.10 -11.52 -5.27
N GLY A 264 -18.02 -12.11 -5.80
CA GLY A 264 -16.64 -11.68 -5.49
C GLY A 264 -16.29 -10.30 -6.07
N LEU A 265 -15.36 -9.58 -5.43
CA LEU A 265 -14.90 -8.24 -5.86
C LEU A 265 -14.44 -8.25 -7.32
N LEU A 266 -13.71 -9.31 -7.71
CA LEU A 266 -13.16 -9.47 -9.06
C LEU A 266 -14.20 -9.74 -10.15
N ARG A 267 -15.48 -9.92 -9.81
CA ARG A 267 -16.59 -10.02 -10.76
C ARG A 267 -17.52 -8.81 -10.73
N ASP A 268 -17.31 -7.88 -9.79
CA ASP A 268 -18.15 -6.68 -9.66
C ASP A 268 -17.79 -5.65 -10.73
N VAL A 269 -18.77 -5.30 -11.57
CA VAL A 269 -18.58 -4.36 -12.69
C VAL A 269 -18.20 -2.96 -12.22
N ARG A 270 -18.57 -2.56 -11.01
CA ARG A 270 -18.19 -1.27 -10.42
C ARG A 270 -16.71 -1.26 -10.08
N PHE A 271 -16.22 -2.35 -9.48
CA PHE A 271 -14.80 -2.53 -9.21
C PHE A 271 -13.99 -2.56 -10.51
N HIS A 272 -14.46 -3.26 -11.54
CA HIS A 272 -13.85 -3.25 -12.88
C HIS A 272 -13.76 -1.85 -13.47
N GLY A 273 -14.85 -1.08 -13.39
CA GLY A 273 -14.89 0.30 -13.86
C GLY A 273 -13.91 1.20 -13.10
N MET A 274 -13.77 1.01 -11.79
CA MET A 274 -12.81 1.72 -10.96
C MET A 274 -11.36 1.34 -11.30
N MET A 275 -11.03 0.04 -11.40
CA MET A 275 -9.71 -0.45 -11.83
C MET A 275 -9.30 0.07 -13.20
N ALA A 276 -10.24 0.22 -14.13
CA ALA A 276 -9.97 0.76 -15.47
C ALA A 276 -9.69 2.27 -15.46
N ARG A 277 -10.23 3.01 -14.48
CA ARG A 277 -10.14 4.48 -14.40
C ARG A 277 -9.09 4.96 -13.41
N ALA A 278 -8.68 4.12 -12.47
CA ALA A 278 -7.68 4.45 -11.48
C ALA A 278 -6.40 4.92 -12.19
N ARG A 279 -5.88 6.07 -11.76
CA ARG A 279 -4.59 6.58 -12.26
C ARG A 279 -3.45 5.72 -11.77
N VAL A 280 -3.57 5.21 -10.54
CA VAL A 280 -2.57 4.38 -9.89
C VAL A 280 -3.20 3.09 -9.40
N ARG A 281 -2.57 1.97 -9.71
CA ARG A 281 -2.90 0.64 -9.18
C ARG A 281 -1.69 0.09 -8.45
N VAL A 282 -1.88 -0.37 -7.23
CA VAL A 282 -0.84 -0.92 -6.38
C VAL A 282 -1.21 -2.36 -6.08
N PHE A 283 -0.32 -3.29 -6.43
CA PHE A 283 -0.49 -4.72 -6.21
C PHE A 283 0.58 -5.19 -5.23
N VAL A 284 0.14 -5.59 -4.03
CA VAL A 284 1.02 -5.95 -2.92
C VAL A 284 1.12 -7.45 -2.79
N LEU A 285 2.35 -7.94 -2.82
CA LEU A 285 2.70 -9.33 -2.58
C LEU A 285 3.04 -9.49 -1.11
N SER A 286 2.06 -9.93 -0.32
CA SER A 286 2.25 -10.20 1.10
C SER A 286 3.00 -11.51 1.30
N PRO A 287 4.25 -11.46 1.80
CA PRO A 287 5.14 -12.58 1.62
C PRO A 287 4.88 -13.81 2.49
N GLN A 288 4.20 -13.62 3.62
CA GLN A 288 3.66 -14.68 4.47
C GLN A 288 2.75 -15.61 3.66
N PHE A 289 2.15 -15.11 2.57
CA PHE A 289 1.34 -15.89 1.64
C PHE A 289 2.12 -16.47 0.46
N THR A 290 3.17 -15.80 -0.04
CA THR A 290 3.92 -16.31 -1.19
C THR A 290 4.87 -17.46 -0.86
N ASN A 291 5.30 -17.57 0.41
CA ASN A 291 6.28 -18.55 0.91
C ASN A 291 5.64 -19.64 1.80
N GLY A 292 4.50 -20.20 1.38
CA GLY A 292 3.88 -21.36 2.04
C GLY A 292 2.57 -21.09 2.77
N GLY A 293 2.23 -19.81 3.03
CA GLY A 293 0.92 -19.39 3.55
C GLY A 293 0.67 -19.69 5.02
N ASP A 294 -0.12 -18.83 5.67
CA ASP A 294 -0.84 -19.22 6.89
C ASP A 294 -1.91 -20.26 6.52
N LYS A 295 -1.92 -21.39 7.23
CA LYS A 295 -3.03 -22.35 7.16
C LYS A 295 -4.25 -21.77 7.88
N VAL A 296 -5.16 -21.17 7.13
CA VAL A 296 -6.43 -20.65 7.69
C VAL A 296 -7.52 -21.69 7.52
N ASP A 297 -7.83 -22.45 8.57
CA ASP A 297 -8.99 -23.36 8.55
C ASP A 297 -10.31 -22.59 8.34
N PRO A 298 -11.32 -23.18 7.63
CA PRO A 298 -11.34 -24.51 7.00
C PRO A 298 -10.79 -24.53 5.56
N TRP A 299 -10.08 -23.48 5.15
CA TRP A 299 -9.61 -23.29 3.77
C TRP A 299 -8.08 -23.32 3.73
N GLU A 300 -7.52 -24.53 3.75
CA GLU A 300 -6.09 -24.74 3.50
C GLU A 300 -5.73 -24.31 2.07
N VAL A 301 -5.43 -23.03 1.87
CA VAL A 301 -4.80 -22.55 0.65
C VAL A 301 -3.36 -22.27 0.97
N GLN A 302 -2.52 -23.25 0.64
CA GLN A 302 -1.09 -23.05 0.57
C GLN A 302 -0.81 -22.04 -0.55
N GLY A 303 -0.50 -20.80 -0.17
CA GLY A 303 -0.09 -19.81 -1.15
C GLY A 303 1.20 -20.28 -1.84
N SER A 304 1.28 -20.07 -3.15
CA SER A 304 2.45 -20.41 -3.95
C SER A 304 2.80 -19.22 -4.84
N LEU A 305 4.11 -18.99 -5.03
CA LEU A 305 4.61 -17.94 -5.91
C LEU A 305 3.96 -17.98 -7.30
N HIS A 306 3.79 -19.17 -7.87
CA HIS A 306 3.15 -19.36 -9.17
C HIS A 306 1.67 -18.96 -9.17
N SER A 307 0.93 -19.28 -8.10
CA SER A 307 -0.47 -18.88 -7.94
C SER A 307 -0.60 -17.36 -7.80
N SER A 308 0.29 -16.74 -7.01
CA SER A 308 0.32 -15.28 -6.82
C SER A 308 0.67 -14.56 -8.13
N LEU A 309 1.64 -15.07 -8.91
CA LEU A 309 1.97 -14.53 -10.22
C LEU A 309 0.79 -14.60 -11.20
N ARG A 310 0.11 -15.75 -11.24
CA ARG A 310 -1.09 -15.93 -12.10
C ARG A 310 -2.19 -14.95 -11.72
N LEU A 311 -2.46 -14.79 -10.42
CA LEU A 311 -3.46 -13.83 -9.93
C LEU A 311 -3.05 -12.39 -10.29
N LEU A 312 -1.82 -12.00 -10.00
CA LEU A 312 -1.28 -10.68 -10.33
C LEU A 312 -1.44 -10.36 -11.83
N ASN A 313 -1.04 -11.28 -12.70
CA ASN A 313 -1.17 -11.12 -14.15
C ASN A 313 -2.65 -11.01 -14.59
N LEU A 314 -3.56 -11.78 -13.97
CA LEU A 314 -5.00 -11.64 -14.20
C LEU A 314 -5.53 -10.26 -13.79
N LEU A 315 -5.15 -9.78 -12.60
CA LEU A 315 -5.63 -8.51 -12.05
C LEU A 315 -5.15 -7.31 -12.86
N ARG A 316 -3.89 -7.32 -13.31
CA ARG A 316 -3.33 -6.25 -14.15
C ARG A 316 -4.06 -6.10 -15.49
N GLN A 317 -4.67 -7.18 -15.98
CA GLN A 317 -5.44 -7.22 -17.22
C GLN A 317 -6.93 -6.86 -17.03
N LEU A 318 -7.38 -6.53 -15.82
CA LEU A 318 -8.75 -6.06 -15.61
C LEU A 318 -8.98 -4.69 -16.27
N PRO A 319 -10.15 -4.47 -16.92
CA PRO A 319 -11.29 -5.38 -17.06
C PRO A 319 -11.22 -6.32 -18.28
N GLY A 320 -10.19 -6.21 -19.12
CA GLY A 320 -10.13 -6.75 -20.48
C GLY A 320 -10.33 -8.26 -20.61
N ASN A 321 -9.88 -9.06 -19.63
CA ASN A 321 -9.82 -10.52 -19.77
C ASN A 321 -10.78 -11.34 -18.87
N VAL A 322 -11.47 -10.74 -17.90
CA VAL A 322 -12.39 -11.50 -17.02
C VAL A 322 -13.71 -11.89 -17.70
N ARG A 323 -14.02 -11.30 -18.86
CA ARG A 323 -15.20 -11.68 -19.67
C ARG A 323 -14.97 -12.83 -20.66
N ARG A 324 -13.77 -13.41 -20.75
CA ARG A 324 -13.41 -14.37 -21.81
C ARG A 324 -13.33 -15.84 -21.42
N VAL A 325 -13.71 -16.22 -20.19
CA VAL A 325 -13.81 -17.63 -19.81
C VAL A 325 -15.29 -17.96 -19.57
N PRO A 326 -15.93 -18.73 -20.47
CA PRO A 326 -17.26 -19.30 -20.25
C PRO A 326 -17.34 -20.17 -18.99
#